data_AF-A0A966V5T4-F1
#
_entry.id   AF-A0A966V5T4-F1
#
_cell.length_a   1.000
_cell.length_b   1.000
_cell.length_c   1.000
_cell.angle_alpha   90.00
_cell.angle_beta   90.00
_cell.angle_gamma   90.00
#
_symmetry.space_group_name_H-M   'P 1'
#
loop_
_entity.id
_entity.type
_entity.pdbx_description
1 polymer ?
#
loop_
_entity_poly.entity_id
_entity_poly.type
_entity_poly.pdbx_seq_one_letter_code
_entity_poly.pdbx_strand_id
1 'polypeptide(L)'
;MYTYKLENGIRIPYVQIYEATKRRSFTEDIFVEYLDVLFRRKTSRSVCSQKMSSSNEYFVQLDIPNLTVKMSHGLRERFKKCIQDEDKWYFIVPFHIRFPTFYSASSVGEDDELNLGSPSVGHSNTVLIDKSTQQIELFEPHGDRFRGHPIEINTKLLIHETVKKLFPFTQTYTFRSAFDTCNVAPQREDKYCLAWTLLYIELRLLNGNTKVSTETLFRQFNSIFISDAQRVVYIQKYITMVTERVKDIRKVYNAYPDYMLPFPILDPFIPDNIAFTVRFLALLYKYKTVSNEVERKQILNEVVGYRRHSRFEKIFFDFFNNKYDDILEIFKENNFIFEQFDDANEFARMVKALYTIKQSQNRQIGN
;
A
#
# COMPACT_ATOMS: atom_id res chain seq x y z
N MET A 1 27.70 13.00 5.08
CA MET A 1 26.30 13.35 5.42
C MET A 1 26.33 14.06 6.75
N TYR A 2 25.73 15.23 6.85
CA TYR A 2 25.56 15.87 8.15
C TYR A 2 24.48 15.12 8.93
N THR A 3 24.85 14.63 10.10
CA THR A 3 23.94 14.00 11.06
C THR A 3 23.97 14.82 12.33
N TYR A 4 22.82 14.94 12.98
CA TYR A 4 22.70 15.52 14.32
C TYR A 4 22.55 14.40 15.34
N LYS A 5 23.24 14.49 16.48
CA LYS A 5 23.13 13.51 17.57
C LYS A 5 22.25 14.12 18.66
N LEU A 6 21.12 13.47 18.96
CA LEU A 6 20.26 13.81 20.07
C LEU A 6 20.96 13.52 21.41
N GLU A 7 20.47 14.10 22.50
CA GLU A 7 21.05 13.94 23.85
C GLU A 7 21.13 12.47 24.28
N ASN A 8 20.13 11.66 23.91
CA ASN A 8 20.07 10.22 24.15
C ASN A 8 20.99 9.37 23.25
N GLY A 9 21.75 10.02 22.36
CA GLY A 9 22.70 9.38 21.48
C GLY A 9 22.17 8.91 20.13
N ILE A 10 20.87 9.04 19.85
CA ILE A 10 20.31 8.79 18.53
C ILE A 10 20.87 9.76 17.51
N ARG A 11 21.20 9.24 16.33
CA ARG A 11 21.60 10.04 15.16
C ARG A 11 20.41 10.23 14.23
N ILE A 12 20.21 11.47 13.78
CA ILE A 12 19.18 11.83 12.79
C ILE A 12 19.81 12.59 11.61
N PRO A 13 19.18 12.60 10.43
CA PRO A 13 19.58 13.48 9.33
C PRO A 13 19.55 14.96 9.75
N TYR A 14 20.63 15.69 9.49
CA TYR A 14 20.67 17.13 9.71
C TYR A 14 20.12 17.85 8.48
N VAL A 15 18.85 18.23 8.55
CA VAL A 15 18.11 18.86 7.43
C VAL A 15 18.00 20.39 7.55
N GLN A 16 18.51 21.00 8.63
CA GLN A 16 18.21 22.40 8.93
C GLN A 16 18.74 23.40 7.89
N ILE A 17 19.82 23.06 7.20
CA ILE A 17 20.46 23.86 6.15
C ILE A 17 19.69 23.86 4.83
N TYR A 18 18.72 22.96 4.66
CA TYR A 18 17.95 22.85 3.43
C TYR A 18 16.66 23.65 3.54
N GLU A 19 16.25 24.25 2.42
CA GLU A 19 14.97 24.93 2.30
C GLU A 19 13.81 23.94 2.23
N ALA A 20 12.67 24.31 2.81
CA ALA A 20 11.47 23.48 2.75
C ALA A 20 10.85 23.55 1.34
N THR A 21 10.73 22.41 0.68
CA THR A 21 10.09 22.33 -0.64
C THR A 21 8.56 22.30 -0.54
N LYS A 22 7.88 22.81 -1.56
CA LYS A 22 6.44 22.60 -1.77
C LYS A 22 6.12 21.23 -2.36
N ARG A 23 7.13 20.49 -2.84
CA ARG A 23 6.95 19.12 -3.34
C ARG A 23 6.51 18.22 -2.19
N ARG A 24 5.44 17.47 -2.41
CA ARG A 24 4.88 16.59 -1.38
C ARG A 24 5.50 15.19 -1.39
N SER A 25 6.15 14.78 -2.48
CA SER A 25 6.97 13.56 -2.53
C SER A 25 8.16 13.76 -3.48
N PHE A 26 9.09 12.79 -3.47
CA PHE A 26 10.00 12.52 -4.57
C PHE A 26 9.54 11.27 -5.34
N THR A 27 10.10 11.02 -6.53
CA THR A 27 9.77 9.83 -7.34
C THR A 27 10.40 8.56 -6.76
N GLU A 28 9.89 7.39 -7.14
CA GLU A 28 10.54 6.11 -6.78
C GLU A 28 12.00 6.04 -7.25
N ASP A 29 12.34 6.68 -8.37
CA ASP A 29 13.72 6.76 -8.85
C ASP A 29 14.63 7.49 -7.85
N ILE A 30 14.19 8.65 -7.33
CA ILE A 30 14.91 9.39 -6.30
C ILE A 30 15.03 8.55 -5.01
N PHE A 31 13.96 7.83 -4.64
CA PHE A 31 13.98 6.92 -3.48
C PHE A 31 15.11 5.89 -3.62
N VAL A 32 15.15 5.17 -4.74
CA VAL A 32 16.10 4.07 -4.93
C VAL A 32 17.53 4.55 -5.13
N GLU A 33 17.72 5.71 -5.77
CA GLU A 33 19.03 6.35 -5.90
C GLU A 33 19.59 6.76 -4.55
N TYR A 34 18.77 7.34 -3.68
CA TYR A 34 19.21 7.71 -2.35
C TYR A 34 19.42 6.47 -1.47
N LEU A 35 18.58 5.45 -1.59
CA LEU A 35 18.76 4.18 -0.89
C LEU A 35 20.11 3.54 -1.23
N ASP A 36 20.55 3.62 -2.49
CA ASP A 36 21.90 3.19 -2.87
C ASP A 36 23.01 4.03 -2.20
N VAL A 37 22.81 5.34 -2.07
CA VAL A 37 23.75 6.22 -1.36
C VAL A 37 23.87 5.79 0.11
N LEU A 38 22.74 5.42 0.75
CA LEU A 38 22.73 4.90 2.12
C LEU A 38 23.51 3.58 2.22
N PHE A 39 23.23 2.63 1.32
CA PHE A 39 23.88 1.33 1.32
C PHE A 39 25.39 1.38 1.04
N ARG A 40 25.85 2.30 0.19
CA ARG A 40 27.29 2.45 -0.10
C ARG A 40 28.08 2.99 1.10
N ARG A 41 27.45 3.71 2.02
CA ARG A 41 28.13 4.55 3.03
C ARG A 41 28.59 3.82 4.30
N LYS A 42 28.92 2.52 4.20
CA LYS A 42 29.21 1.64 5.36
C LYS A 42 27.98 1.40 6.23
N THR A 43 26.85 1.02 5.64
CA THR A 43 26.04 0.02 6.34
C THR A 43 26.92 -1.22 6.47
N SER A 44 27.04 -1.75 7.68
CA SER A 44 27.86 -2.92 8.03
C SER A 44 27.76 -4.00 6.96
N ARG A 45 28.79 -4.85 6.83
CA ARG A 45 28.75 -6.06 5.97
C ARG A 45 27.46 -6.87 6.15
N SER A 46 26.70 -6.62 7.21
CA SER A 46 25.43 -7.24 7.53
C SER A 46 24.15 -6.75 6.90
N VAL A 47 24.11 -5.59 6.25
CA VAL A 47 22.89 -5.20 5.53
C VAL A 47 22.84 -5.90 4.18
N CYS A 48 21.73 -6.57 3.90
CA CYS A 48 21.39 -7.10 2.57
C CYS A 48 21.12 -5.92 1.62
N SER A 49 22.19 -5.39 1.03
CA SER A 49 22.19 -4.26 0.11
C SER A 49 22.75 -4.66 -1.26
N GLN A 50 22.16 -4.12 -2.33
CA GLN A 50 22.68 -4.23 -3.70
C GLN A 50 22.06 -3.12 -4.55
N LYS A 51 22.88 -2.58 -5.46
CA LYS A 51 22.43 -1.66 -6.50
C LYS A 51 21.64 -2.45 -7.56
N MET A 52 20.41 -2.03 -7.83
CA MET A 52 19.60 -2.59 -8.93
C MET A 52 19.60 -1.67 -10.15
N SER A 53 19.20 -2.27 -11.26
CA SER A 53 19.15 -1.65 -12.59
C SER A 53 17.84 -0.95 -12.90
N SER A 54 16.78 -1.12 -12.09
CA SER A 54 15.47 -0.47 -12.15
C SER A 54 14.91 -0.15 -10.76
N SER A 55 14.08 0.90 -10.65
CA SER A 55 13.40 1.28 -9.41
C SER A 55 12.41 0.19 -8.95
N ASN A 56 11.71 -0.45 -9.89
CA ASN A 56 10.82 -1.58 -9.63
C ASN A 56 11.52 -2.77 -8.96
N GLU A 57 12.83 -2.93 -9.14
CA GLU A 57 13.61 -4.02 -8.55
C GLU A 57 13.93 -3.83 -7.06
N TYR A 58 13.54 -2.70 -6.46
CA TYR A 58 13.69 -2.48 -5.02
C TYR A 58 12.43 -2.79 -4.23
N PHE A 59 11.27 -2.85 -4.88
CA PHE A 59 9.98 -2.97 -4.20
C PHE A 59 9.40 -4.37 -4.33
N VAL A 60 8.90 -4.90 -3.21
CA VAL A 60 7.89 -5.96 -3.23
C VAL A 60 6.54 -5.30 -3.46
N GLN A 61 5.85 -5.65 -4.54
CA GLN A 61 4.57 -5.06 -4.87
C GLN A 61 3.42 -5.94 -4.36
N LEU A 62 2.55 -5.37 -3.53
CA LEU A 62 1.28 -5.97 -3.13
C LEU A 62 0.18 -5.44 -4.03
N ASP A 63 -0.16 -6.20 -5.07
CA ASP A 63 -1.20 -5.85 -6.01
C ASP A 63 -2.55 -6.34 -5.49
N ILE A 64 -3.17 -5.50 -4.65
CA ILE A 64 -4.47 -5.78 -4.03
C ILE A 64 -5.55 -6.13 -5.08
N PRO A 65 -5.75 -5.37 -6.18
CA PRO A 65 -6.77 -5.72 -7.17
C PRO A 65 -6.65 -7.15 -7.70
N ASN A 66 -5.43 -7.62 -7.91
CA ASN A 66 -5.16 -8.95 -8.45
C ASN A 66 -4.91 -10.01 -7.36
N LEU A 67 -4.87 -9.60 -6.09
CA LEU A 67 -4.48 -10.43 -4.95
C LEU A 67 -3.15 -11.18 -5.21
N THR A 68 -2.18 -10.47 -5.79
CA THR A 68 -0.85 -11.03 -6.11
C THR A 68 0.26 -10.25 -5.44
N VAL A 69 1.27 -10.95 -4.93
CA VAL A 69 2.57 -10.37 -4.63
C VAL A 69 3.40 -10.43 -5.91
N LYS A 70 3.97 -9.31 -6.33
CA LYS A 70 4.88 -9.23 -7.47
C LYS A 70 6.26 -8.79 -6.99
N MET A 71 7.29 -9.40 -7.53
CA MET A 71 8.67 -8.98 -7.33
C MET A 71 9.49 -9.28 -8.56
N SER A 72 10.50 -8.45 -8.83
CA SER A 72 11.42 -8.73 -9.91
C SER A 72 12.26 -9.98 -9.61
N HIS A 73 12.67 -10.68 -10.67
CA HIS A 73 13.59 -11.80 -10.56
C HIS A 73 14.90 -11.38 -9.85
N GLY A 74 15.45 -10.20 -10.17
CA GLY A 74 16.66 -9.68 -9.54
C GLY A 74 16.53 -9.50 -8.02
N LEU A 75 15.39 -8.96 -7.56
CA LEU A 75 15.11 -8.80 -6.12
C LEU A 75 15.04 -10.17 -5.42
N ARG A 76 14.35 -11.14 -6.04
CA ARG A 76 14.22 -12.50 -5.52
C ARG A 76 15.57 -13.19 -5.36
N GLU A 77 16.40 -13.18 -6.41
CA GLU A 77 17.72 -13.83 -6.37
C GLU A 77 18.65 -13.18 -5.35
N ARG A 78 18.55 -11.86 -5.18
CA ARG A 78 19.27 -11.17 -4.10
C ARG A 78 18.81 -11.63 -2.72
N PHE A 79 17.51 -11.72 -2.47
CA PHE A 79 17.04 -12.20 -1.17
C PHE A 79 17.54 -13.62 -0.91
N LYS A 80 17.46 -14.53 -1.89
CA LYS A 80 18.04 -15.88 -1.75
C LYS A 80 19.53 -15.83 -1.38
N LYS A 81 20.33 -15.03 -2.10
CA LYS A 81 21.77 -14.89 -1.83
C LYS A 81 22.04 -14.34 -0.43
N CYS A 82 21.34 -13.28 -0.03
CA CYS A 82 21.48 -12.70 1.30
C CYS A 82 21.01 -13.64 2.42
N ILE A 83 20.01 -14.48 2.18
CA ILE A 83 19.53 -15.46 3.17
C ILE A 83 20.62 -16.48 3.48
N GLN A 84 21.34 -16.91 2.45
CA GLN A 84 22.45 -17.88 2.54
C GLN A 84 23.75 -17.28 3.10
N ASP A 85 23.88 -15.96 3.07
CA ASP A 85 25.06 -15.25 3.58
C ASP A 85 24.91 -14.97 5.09
N GLU A 86 25.72 -15.64 5.91
CA GLU A 86 25.67 -15.50 7.37
C GLU A 86 26.07 -14.11 7.86
N ASP A 87 26.93 -13.41 7.11
CA ASP A 87 27.30 -12.04 7.45
C ASP A 87 26.09 -11.12 7.31
N LYS A 88 25.13 -11.46 6.42
CA LYS A 88 23.89 -10.72 6.20
C LYS A 88 22.84 -11.11 7.24
N TRP A 89 22.69 -10.24 8.23
CA TRP A 89 21.69 -10.38 9.28
C TRP A 89 20.63 -9.27 9.29
N TYR A 90 20.72 -8.25 8.42
CA TYR A 90 19.75 -7.16 8.37
C TYR A 90 19.18 -6.95 6.96
N PHE A 91 17.87 -7.06 6.79
CA PHE A 91 17.18 -6.89 5.51
C PHE A 91 16.30 -5.65 5.56
N ILE A 92 16.35 -4.87 4.48
CA ILE A 92 15.43 -3.75 4.24
C ILE A 92 14.61 -4.11 3.02
N VAL A 93 13.30 -4.22 3.21
CA VAL A 93 12.34 -4.66 2.20
C VAL A 93 11.30 -3.56 1.98
N PRO A 94 11.54 -2.65 1.03
CA PRO A 94 10.52 -1.70 0.60
C PRO A 94 9.31 -2.42 0.00
N PHE A 95 8.12 -1.99 0.37
CA PHE A 95 6.85 -2.48 -0.17
C PHE A 95 6.14 -1.35 -0.89
N HIS A 96 5.54 -1.68 -2.03
CA HIS A 96 4.59 -0.81 -2.71
C HIS A 96 3.23 -1.53 -2.74
N ILE A 97 2.25 -1.01 -2.02
CA ILE A 97 0.88 -1.51 -2.03
C ILE A 97 0.11 -0.76 -3.11
N ARG A 98 -0.39 -1.51 -4.07
CA ARG A 98 -1.26 -1.00 -5.12
C ARG A 98 -2.70 -1.22 -4.68
N PHE A 99 -3.36 -0.14 -4.29
CA PHE A 99 -4.81 -0.17 -4.08
C PHE A 99 -5.52 0.04 -5.42
N PRO A 100 -6.72 -0.54 -5.60
CA PRO A 100 -7.56 -0.22 -6.74
C PRO A 100 -7.85 1.29 -6.85
N THR A 101 -7.90 1.82 -8.07
CA THR A 101 -7.98 3.26 -8.38
C THR A 101 -9.16 3.99 -7.74
N PHE A 102 -10.21 3.24 -7.45
CA PHE A 102 -11.43 3.77 -6.90
C PHE A 102 -11.45 4.04 -5.40
N TYR A 103 -10.39 3.66 -4.67
CA TYR A 103 -10.27 3.98 -3.26
C TYR A 103 -9.75 5.41 -2.99
N SER A 104 -9.47 6.21 -4.03
CA SER A 104 -9.08 7.61 -3.86
C SER A 104 -10.27 8.57 -3.66
N ALA A 105 -11.51 8.10 -3.80
CA ALA A 105 -12.70 8.96 -3.85
C ALA A 105 -13.00 9.71 -2.53
N SER A 106 -12.44 9.28 -1.39
CA SER A 106 -12.63 9.98 -0.11
C SER A 106 -11.80 11.26 0.07
N SER A 107 -10.97 11.64 -0.91
CA SER A 107 -10.25 12.92 -0.92
C SER A 107 -10.54 13.81 -2.14
N VAL A 108 -11.55 13.45 -2.94
CA VAL A 108 -11.97 14.22 -4.11
C VAL A 108 -13.22 15.04 -3.72
N GLY A 109 -13.11 16.36 -3.73
CA GLY A 109 -14.24 17.26 -3.52
C GLY A 109 -15.30 17.04 -4.61
N GLU A 110 -16.55 17.44 -4.33
CA GLU A 110 -17.74 17.15 -5.14
C GLU A 110 -17.68 17.60 -6.62
N ASP A 111 -16.66 18.34 -7.05
CA ASP A 111 -16.55 18.93 -8.39
C ASP A 111 -15.45 18.33 -9.29
N ASP A 112 -14.62 17.41 -8.81
CA ASP A 112 -13.58 16.79 -9.65
C ASP A 112 -14.13 15.50 -10.27
N GLU A 113 -14.47 15.57 -11.57
CA GLU A 113 -14.76 14.40 -12.40
C GLU A 113 -13.77 13.27 -12.07
N LEU A 114 -14.33 12.11 -11.71
CA LEU A 114 -13.63 10.84 -11.52
C LEU A 114 -12.64 10.60 -12.67
N ASN A 115 -11.39 11.02 -12.47
CA ASN A 115 -10.28 10.77 -13.39
C ASN A 115 -9.92 9.28 -13.30
N LEU A 116 -10.78 8.44 -13.89
CA LEU A 116 -10.73 6.97 -13.95
C LEU A 116 -9.51 6.43 -14.70
N GLY A 117 -8.65 7.31 -15.24
CA GLY A 117 -7.37 6.98 -15.86
C GLY A 117 -6.15 7.20 -14.95
N SER A 118 -6.31 7.72 -13.73
CA SER A 118 -5.17 7.94 -12.84
C SER A 118 -4.65 6.60 -12.31
N PRO A 119 -3.33 6.32 -12.39
CA PRO A 119 -2.77 5.09 -11.88
C PRO A 119 -3.11 4.96 -10.39
N SER A 120 -3.45 3.74 -9.98
CA SER A 120 -3.63 3.29 -8.60
C SER A 120 -2.96 4.16 -7.55
N VAL A 121 -3.65 4.50 -6.46
CA VAL A 121 -3.01 5.16 -5.31
C VAL A 121 -1.95 4.21 -4.77
N GLY A 122 -0.71 4.53 -5.09
CA GLY A 122 0.47 3.81 -4.69
C GLY A 122 0.84 4.19 -3.27
N HIS A 123 1.04 3.18 -2.42
CA HIS A 123 1.34 3.39 -1.02
C HIS A 123 2.63 2.68 -0.63
N SER A 124 3.58 3.43 -0.09
CA SER A 124 4.95 2.93 0.15
C SER A 124 5.24 2.72 1.62
N ASN A 125 5.67 1.50 1.94
CA ASN A 125 6.04 1.04 3.27
C ASN A 125 7.40 0.38 3.25
N THR A 126 7.91 0.00 4.42
CA THR A 126 9.07 -0.90 4.48
C THR A 126 8.98 -1.85 5.64
N VAL A 127 9.56 -3.02 5.44
CA VAL A 127 9.83 -3.99 6.50
C VAL A 127 11.32 -4.08 6.72
N LEU A 128 11.72 -4.15 7.98
CA LEU A 128 13.07 -4.45 8.40
C LEU A 128 13.09 -5.82 9.06
N ILE A 129 14.00 -6.69 8.65
CA ILE A 129 14.16 -8.02 9.23
C ILE A 129 15.54 -8.10 9.84
N ASP A 130 15.61 -8.35 11.14
CA ASP A 130 16.85 -8.49 11.88
C ASP A 130 16.99 -9.94 12.38
N LYS A 131 17.90 -10.70 11.75
CA LYS A 131 18.23 -12.07 12.13
C LYS A 131 18.89 -12.13 13.52
N SER A 132 19.58 -11.07 13.95
CA SER A 132 20.30 -11.06 15.22
C SER A 132 19.37 -10.95 16.43
N THR A 133 18.27 -10.20 16.28
CA THR A 133 17.25 -10.01 17.32
C THR A 133 16.00 -10.86 17.08
N GLN A 134 15.92 -11.56 15.95
CA GLN A 134 14.74 -12.30 15.49
C GLN A 134 13.48 -11.43 15.46
N GLN A 135 13.62 -10.23 14.90
CA GLN A 135 12.53 -9.25 14.80
C GLN A 135 12.19 -8.92 13.36
N ILE A 136 10.90 -8.74 13.10
CA ILE A 136 10.37 -8.11 11.90
C ILE A 136 9.73 -6.79 12.33
N GLU A 137 10.18 -5.68 11.76
CA GLU A 137 9.67 -4.34 12.06
C GLU A 137 8.99 -3.78 10.82
N LEU A 138 7.70 -3.46 10.93
CA LEU A 138 6.95 -2.75 9.89
C LEU A 138 6.95 -1.26 10.17
N PHE A 139 7.28 -0.47 9.17
CA PHE A 139 6.95 0.95 9.14
C PHE A 139 5.95 1.24 8.03
N GLU A 140 4.83 1.81 8.46
CA GLU A 140 3.66 2.14 7.66
C GLU A 140 3.19 3.53 8.11
N PRO A 141 3.46 4.59 7.32
CA PRO A 141 3.26 5.97 7.76
C PRO A 141 1.79 6.36 7.96
N HIS A 142 0.84 5.56 7.47
CA HIS A 142 -0.61 5.81 7.61
C HIS A 142 -1.30 4.88 8.64
N GLY A 143 -0.52 4.02 9.31
CA GLY A 143 -1.01 3.08 10.32
C GLY A 143 -1.46 1.72 9.76
N ASP A 144 -1.74 0.79 10.67
CA ASP A 144 -1.84 -0.66 10.38
C ASP A 144 -3.03 -1.10 9.52
N ARG A 145 -3.91 -0.16 9.15
CA ARG A 145 -5.12 -0.44 8.37
C ARG A 145 -5.31 0.61 7.30
N PHE A 146 -5.51 0.13 6.07
CA PHE A 146 -6.06 0.95 5.01
C PHE A 146 -7.59 0.98 5.14
N ARG A 147 -8.17 2.17 5.22
CA ARG A 147 -9.63 2.39 5.31
C ARG A 147 -10.10 3.11 4.06
N GLY A 148 -10.43 2.37 3.01
CA GLY A 148 -11.04 2.91 1.79
C GLY A 148 -12.42 2.33 1.62
N HIS A 149 -13.50 3.11 1.74
CA HIS A 149 -14.85 2.56 1.65
C HIS A 149 -15.07 1.79 0.34
N PRO A 150 -15.65 0.56 0.36
CA PRO A 150 -16.21 -0.18 1.49
C PRO A 150 -15.26 -1.27 2.08
N ILE A 151 -13.95 -1.18 1.82
CA ILE A 151 -12.94 -2.13 2.32
C ILE A 151 -12.07 -1.52 3.41
N GLU A 152 -11.94 -2.28 4.49
CA GLU A 152 -10.84 -2.12 5.43
C GLU A 152 -9.85 -3.25 5.21
N ILE A 153 -8.60 -2.92 4.86
CA ILE A 153 -7.51 -3.88 4.68
C ILE A 153 -6.57 -3.75 5.87
N ASN A 154 -6.34 -4.84 6.57
CA ASN A 154 -5.28 -4.93 7.58
C ASN A 154 -3.93 -5.04 6.86
N THR A 155 -3.31 -3.90 6.55
CA THR A 155 -2.03 -3.82 5.82
C THR A 155 -0.92 -4.49 6.62
N LYS A 156 -0.95 -4.35 7.95
CA LYS A 156 -0.01 -5.01 8.86
C LYS A 156 -0.02 -6.52 8.70
N LEU A 157 -1.20 -7.16 8.80
CA LEU A 157 -1.34 -8.61 8.66
C LEU A 157 -0.91 -9.06 7.26
N LEU A 158 -1.36 -8.36 6.22
CA LEU A 158 -1.02 -8.69 4.84
C LEU A 158 0.50 -8.68 4.59
N ILE A 159 1.18 -7.65 5.06
CA ILE A 159 2.63 -7.54 4.95
C ILE A 159 3.32 -8.62 5.77
N HIS A 160 2.89 -8.86 7.02
CA HIS A 160 3.46 -9.88 7.89
C HIS A 160 3.45 -11.27 7.24
N GLU A 161 2.31 -11.67 6.69
CA GLU A 161 2.17 -12.98 6.04
C GLU A 161 2.95 -13.05 4.73
N THR A 162 3.02 -11.93 3.99
CA THR A 162 3.88 -11.85 2.81
C THR A 162 5.36 -12.03 3.19
N VAL A 163 5.82 -11.39 4.26
CA VAL A 163 7.21 -11.53 4.75
C VAL A 163 7.50 -12.97 5.13
N LYS A 164 6.61 -13.64 5.88
CA LYS A 164 6.80 -15.05 6.24
C LYS A 164 6.90 -15.99 5.03
N LYS A 165 6.13 -15.72 3.96
CA LYS A 165 6.21 -16.48 2.70
C LYS A 165 7.53 -16.22 1.97
N LEU A 166 7.97 -14.96 1.90
CA LEU A 166 9.19 -14.56 1.19
C LEU A 166 10.48 -14.92 1.94
N PHE A 167 10.41 -14.95 3.28
CA PHE A 167 11.53 -15.20 4.18
C PHE A 167 11.16 -16.31 5.18
N PRO A 168 11.15 -17.59 4.77
CA PRO A 168 10.64 -18.69 5.61
C PRO A 168 11.35 -18.88 6.95
N PHE A 169 12.58 -18.37 7.12
CA PHE A 169 13.30 -18.43 8.40
C PHE A 169 12.71 -17.49 9.48
N THR A 170 11.76 -16.61 9.13
CA THR A 170 11.17 -15.64 10.05
C THR A 170 9.89 -16.13 10.73
N GLN A 171 9.53 -17.41 10.59
CA GLN A 171 8.26 -17.94 11.13
C GLN A 171 8.09 -17.74 12.63
N THR A 172 9.19 -17.79 13.39
CA THR A 172 9.22 -17.61 14.85
C THR A 172 9.60 -16.20 15.28
N TYR A 173 9.81 -15.28 14.33
CA TYR A 173 10.29 -13.94 14.66
C TYR A 173 9.17 -13.11 15.28
N THR A 174 9.54 -12.20 16.18
CA THR A 174 8.58 -11.25 16.76
C THR A 174 8.27 -10.17 15.71
N PHE A 175 7.00 -10.05 15.33
CA PHE A 175 6.53 -9.01 14.43
C PHE A 175 6.04 -7.79 15.21
N ARG A 176 6.56 -6.60 14.87
CA ARG A 176 6.20 -5.32 15.50
C ARG A 176 5.86 -4.28 14.45
N SER A 177 4.83 -3.47 14.67
CA SER A 177 4.60 -2.26 13.89
C SER A 177 5.15 -1.05 14.62
N ALA A 178 5.85 -0.16 13.91
CA ALA A 178 6.24 1.15 14.43
C ALA A 178 5.01 1.95 14.90
N PHE A 179 3.83 1.69 14.33
CA PHE A 179 2.58 2.32 14.69
C PHE A 179 2.04 1.88 16.06
N ASP A 180 2.24 0.61 16.47
CA ASP A 180 1.74 0.06 17.74
C ASP A 180 2.21 0.86 18.97
N THR A 181 3.33 1.55 18.83
CA THR A 181 4.04 2.21 19.94
C THR A 181 4.15 3.71 19.78
N CYS A 182 3.76 4.20 18.61
CA CYS A 182 3.64 5.61 18.30
C CYS A 182 2.32 5.81 17.54
N ASN A 183 1.24 6.02 18.29
CA ASN A 183 -0.11 6.29 17.77
C ASN A 183 -0.22 7.53 16.87
N VAL A 184 0.90 8.24 16.64
CA VAL A 184 0.95 9.30 15.66
C VAL A 184 1.52 8.72 14.39
N ALA A 185 0.62 8.32 13.47
CA ALA A 185 0.96 8.26 12.06
C ALA A 185 1.76 9.53 11.76
N PRO A 186 3.04 9.44 11.37
CA PRO A 186 3.84 10.64 11.10
C PRO A 186 3.22 11.49 9.97
N GLN A 187 2.26 10.91 9.25
CA GLN A 187 1.58 11.50 8.13
C GLN A 187 0.05 11.45 8.30
N ARG A 188 -0.56 12.62 8.48
CA ARG A 188 -2.02 12.81 8.38
C ARG A 188 -2.47 13.25 6.98
N GLU A 189 -1.54 13.72 6.14
CA GLU A 189 -1.81 14.18 4.76
C GLU A 189 -1.30 13.15 3.74
N ASP A 190 -2.08 12.84 2.71
CA ASP A 190 -1.91 11.68 1.81
C ASP A 190 -0.66 11.63 0.89
N LYS A 191 0.40 12.42 1.12
CA LYS A 191 1.41 12.65 0.06
C LYS A 191 2.89 12.44 0.38
N TYR A 192 3.28 12.20 1.64
CA TYR A 192 4.69 12.07 2.08
C TYR A 192 5.16 10.62 2.33
N CYS A 193 4.38 9.58 1.99
CA CYS A 193 4.61 8.20 2.47
C CYS A 193 5.99 7.66 2.07
N LEU A 194 6.39 7.89 0.82
CA LEU A 194 7.70 7.47 0.32
C LEU A 194 8.86 8.19 1.04
N ALA A 195 8.70 9.47 1.37
CA ALA A 195 9.69 10.25 2.10
C ALA A 195 9.83 9.77 3.54
N TRP A 196 8.71 9.52 4.22
CA TRP A 196 8.70 8.96 5.57
C TRP A 196 9.32 7.56 5.62
N THR A 197 9.00 6.71 4.65
CA THR A 197 9.59 5.37 4.53
C THR A 197 11.10 5.45 4.34
N LEU A 198 11.61 6.36 3.50
CA LEU A 198 13.05 6.54 3.30
C LEU A 198 13.75 7.08 4.55
N LEU A 199 13.13 8.07 5.20
CA LEU A 199 13.63 8.62 6.47
C LEU A 199 13.69 7.54 7.55
N TYR A 200 12.69 6.65 7.62
CA TYR A 200 12.70 5.53 8.54
C TYR A 200 13.90 4.60 8.31
N ILE A 201 14.12 4.20 7.05
CA ILE A 201 15.26 3.36 6.67
C ILE A 201 16.57 4.04 7.08
N GLU A 202 16.73 5.33 6.77
CA GLU A 202 17.93 6.07 7.11
C GLU A 202 18.14 6.19 8.63
N LEU A 203 17.10 6.48 9.41
CA LEU A 203 17.17 6.49 10.86
C LEU A 203 17.62 5.14 11.41
N ARG A 204 17.10 4.02 10.87
CA ARG A 204 17.51 2.68 11.31
C ARG A 204 18.95 2.37 10.93
N LEU A 205 19.40 2.75 9.73
CA LEU A 205 20.79 2.58 9.30
C LEU A 205 21.77 3.42 10.12
N LEU A 206 21.42 4.67 10.45
CA LEU A 206 22.25 5.56 11.28
C LEU A 206 22.41 5.06 12.72
N ASN A 207 21.45 4.27 13.19
CA ASN A 207 21.37 3.77 14.56
C ASN A 207 21.46 2.24 14.66
N GLY A 208 21.82 1.51 13.59
CA GLY A 208 21.78 0.05 13.56
C GLY A 208 22.73 -0.65 14.55
N ASN A 209 23.73 0.07 15.05
CA ASN A 209 24.64 -0.43 16.10
C ASN A 209 24.11 -0.20 17.52
N THR A 210 23.04 0.59 17.68
CA THR A 210 22.40 0.79 18.97
C THR A 210 21.33 -0.29 19.11
N LYS A 211 21.31 -1.03 20.22
CA LYS A 211 20.25 -2.02 20.52
C LYS A 211 18.89 -1.35 20.79
N VAL A 212 18.65 -0.19 20.20
CA VAL A 212 17.47 0.66 20.40
C VAL A 212 16.33 0.10 19.57
N SER A 213 15.21 -0.19 20.23
CA SER A 213 14.00 -0.66 19.56
C SER A 213 13.46 0.42 18.62
N THR A 214 12.75 0.01 17.56
CA THR A 214 12.05 0.95 16.66
C THR A 214 11.14 1.91 17.42
N GLU A 215 10.45 1.42 18.43
CA GLU A 215 9.54 2.18 19.30
C GLU A 215 10.28 3.34 19.99
N THR A 216 11.45 3.05 20.55
CA THR A 216 12.28 4.04 21.25
C THR A 216 12.86 5.04 20.27
N LEU A 217 13.37 4.56 19.12
CA LEU A 217 13.90 5.39 18.06
C LEU A 217 12.85 6.40 17.56
N PHE A 218 11.61 5.93 17.32
CA PHE A 218 10.53 6.78 16.82
C PHE A 218 10.00 7.73 17.86
N ARG A 219 9.84 7.27 19.11
CA ARG A 219 9.41 8.15 20.21
C ARG A 219 10.40 9.29 20.39
N GLN A 220 11.69 9.00 20.35
CA GLN A 220 12.76 9.99 20.52
C GLN A 220 12.95 10.88 19.29
N PHE A 221 12.75 10.35 18.08
CA PHE A 221 12.68 11.19 16.88
C PHE A 221 11.46 12.13 16.94
N ASN A 222 10.29 11.63 17.30
CA ASN A 222 9.07 12.44 17.37
C ASN A 222 9.11 13.48 18.49
N SER A 223 9.83 13.24 19.59
CA SER A 223 9.92 14.19 20.70
C SER A 223 10.66 15.48 20.36
N ILE A 224 11.36 15.55 19.22
CA ILE A 224 12.01 16.81 18.79
C ILE A 224 11.02 17.79 18.15
N PHE A 225 9.79 17.34 17.85
CA PHE A 225 8.76 18.17 17.25
C PHE A 225 7.69 18.52 18.27
N ILE A 226 7.42 19.82 18.36
CA ILE A 226 6.37 20.40 19.23
C ILE A 226 5.01 20.34 18.52
N SER A 227 4.97 20.32 17.17
CA SER A 227 3.73 20.31 16.40
C SER A 227 3.81 19.51 15.08
N ASP A 228 2.65 19.18 14.51
CA ASP A 228 2.51 18.55 13.19
C ASP A 228 3.16 19.41 12.10
N ALA A 229 3.02 20.74 12.16
CA ALA A 229 3.61 21.66 11.20
C ALA A 229 5.15 21.55 11.17
N GLN A 230 5.80 21.40 12.32
CA GLN A 230 7.25 21.21 12.38
C GLN A 230 7.69 19.89 11.73
N ARG A 231 6.90 18.82 11.87
CA ARG A 231 7.14 17.54 11.19
C ARG A 231 7.01 17.66 9.69
N VAL A 232 5.99 18.37 9.21
CA VAL A 232 5.79 18.64 7.78
C VAL A 232 6.96 19.44 7.21
N VAL A 233 7.42 20.48 7.91
CA VAL A 233 8.60 21.25 7.48
C VAL A 233 9.85 20.38 7.47
N TYR A 234 10.04 19.51 8.47
CA TYR A 234 11.19 18.59 8.51
C TYR A 234 11.18 17.65 7.31
N ILE A 235 10.05 17.01 6.98
CA ILE A 235 9.98 16.09 5.85
C ILE A 235 10.13 16.82 4.51
N GLN A 236 9.65 18.06 4.39
CA GLN A 236 9.90 18.90 3.21
C GLN A 236 11.39 19.21 3.04
N LYS A 237 12.07 19.63 4.11
CA LYS A 237 13.54 19.84 4.08
C LYS A 237 14.29 18.53 3.77
N TYR A 238 13.79 17.41 4.28
CA TYR A 238 14.33 16.08 3.97
C TYR A 238 14.21 15.74 2.48
N ILE A 239 13.06 16.01 1.85
CA ILE A 239 12.88 15.84 0.39
C ILE A 239 13.88 16.69 -0.40
N THR A 240 14.09 17.95 -0.01
CA THR A 240 15.10 18.83 -0.64
C THR A 240 16.49 18.21 -0.50
N MET A 241 16.88 17.81 0.71
CA MET A 241 18.17 17.17 0.97
C MET A 241 18.39 15.92 0.09
N VAL A 242 17.39 15.04 0.02
CA VAL A 242 17.47 13.80 -0.76
C VAL A 242 17.62 14.12 -2.25
N THR A 243 16.78 14.99 -2.77
CA THR A 243 16.78 15.40 -4.19
C THR A 243 18.13 16.00 -4.60
N GLU A 244 18.67 16.91 -3.80
CA GLU A 244 19.97 17.54 -4.08
C GLU A 244 21.13 16.55 -4.06
N ARG A 245 21.03 15.49 -3.25
CA ARG A 245 22.11 14.49 -3.12
C ARG A 245 22.12 13.47 -4.23
N VAL A 246 20.99 13.26 -4.90
CA VAL A 246 20.90 12.33 -6.03
C VAL A 246 20.93 13.02 -7.38
N LYS A 247 20.87 14.37 -7.44
CA LYS A 247 20.79 15.15 -8.68
C LYS A 247 21.85 14.79 -9.74
N ASP A 248 23.05 14.40 -9.30
CA ASP A 248 24.18 14.07 -10.17
C ASP A 248 24.32 12.55 -10.41
N ILE A 249 23.44 11.74 -9.82
CA ILE A 249 23.40 10.29 -10.02
C ILE A 249 22.57 10.02 -11.27
N ARG A 250 23.24 9.78 -12.40
CA ARG A 250 22.57 9.28 -13.60
C ARG A 250 22.46 7.76 -13.53
N LYS A 251 21.28 7.23 -13.23
CA LYS A 251 20.96 5.83 -13.55
C LYS A 251 20.43 5.76 -14.98
N VAL A 252 21.16 5.04 -15.84
CA VAL A 252 20.61 4.55 -17.09
C VAL A 252 19.88 3.26 -16.74
N TYR A 253 18.56 3.35 -16.68
CA TYR A 253 17.69 2.20 -16.51
C TYR A 253 17.71 1.41 -17.83
N ASN A 254 18.39 0.26 -17.82
CA ASN A 254 18.25 -0.67 -18.94
C ASN A 254 16.85 -1.25 -18.84
N ALA A 255 16.03 -1.05 -19.87
CA ALA A 255 14.72 -1.66 -20.00
C ALA A 255 14.90 -3.17 -20.23
N TYR A 256 15.22 -3.90 -19.18
CA TYR A 256 14.98 -5.34 -19.17
C TYR A 256 13.47 -5.53 -18.99
N PRO A 257 12.85 -6.49 -19.68
CA PRO A 257 11.49 -6.86 -19.35
C PRO A 257 11.48 -7.30 -17.88
N ASP A 258 10.86 -6.48 -17.04
CA ASP A 258 10.64 -6.78 -15.62
C ASP A 258 9.78 -8.05 -15.56
N TYR A 259 10.43 -9.21 -15.46
CA TYR A 259 9.74 -10.47 -15.14
C TYR A 259 9.35 -10.40 -13.67
N MET A 260 8.21 -9.77 -13.43
CA MET A 260 7.51 -9.78 -12.17
C MET A 260 6.93 -11.17 -11.97
N LEU A 261 7.42 -11.92 -10.99
CA LEU A 261 6.87 -13.22 -10.64
C LEU A 261 5.64 -12.99 -9.76
N PRO A 262 4.41 -13.25 -10.25
CA PRO A 262 3.24 -13.20 -9.40
C PRO A 262 3.24 -14.45 -8.51
N PHE A 263 3.12 -14.26 -7.20
CA PHE A 263 2.71 -15.32 -6.29
C PHE A 263 1.34 -14.94 -5.72
N PRO A 264 0.39 -15.88 -5.65
CA PRO A 264 -0.91 -15.59 -5.06
C PRO A 264 -0.72 -15.16 -3.61
N ILE A 265 -1.37 -14.05 -3.23
CA ILE A 265 -1.47 -13.66 -1.82
C ILE A 265 -2.29 -14.72 -1.05
N LEU A 266 -3.20 -15.39 -1.76
CA LEU A 266 -4.21 -16.29 -1.23
C LEU A 266 -3.60 -17.64 -0.80
N ASP A 267 -3.61 -17.83 0.52
CA ASP A 267 -4.19 -18.99 1.26
C ASP A 267 -3.41 -19.14 2.60
N PRO A 268 -4.05 -19.19 3.79
CA PRO A 268 -5.44 -18.87 4.20
C PRO A 268 -5.63 -17.48 4.89
N PHE A 269 -4.71 -16.53 4.73
CA PHE A 269 -4.63 -15.38 5.66
C PHE A 269 -5.39 -14.10 5.28
N ILE A 270 -5.99 -14.05 4.10
CA ILE A 270 -7.00 -13.03 3.81
C ILE A 270 -8.34 -13.69 4.10
N PRO A 271 -9.06 -13.26 5.16
CA PRO A 271 -10.42 -13.74 5.42
C PRO A 271 -11.25 -13.74 4.13
N ASP A 272 -12.01 -14.81 3.89
CA ASP A 272 -12.79 -15.00 2.65
C ASP A 272 -13.61 -13.77 2.28
N ASN A 273 -14.12 -13.06 3.28
CA ASN A 273 -14.88 -11.83 3.11
C ASN A 273 -14.06 -10.65 2.53
N ILE A 274 -12.76 -10.51 2.83
CA ILE A 274 -11.88 -9.49 2.26
C ILE A 274 -11.49 -9.89 0.84
N ALA A 275 -11.11 -11.14 0.62
CA ALA A 275 -10.77 -11.66 -0.70
C ALA A 275 -11.96 -11.51 -1.67
N PHE A 276 -13.16 -11.87 -1.21
CA PHE A 276 -14.42 -11.61 -1.89
C PHE A 276 -14.58 -10.12 -2.21
N THR A 277 -14.53 -9.25 -1.19
CA THR A 277 -14.86 -7.83 -1.37
C THR A 277 -13.91 -7.15 -2.36
N VAL A 278 -12.61 -7.48 -2.30
CA VAL A 278 -11.60 -6.95 -3.22
C VAL A 278 -11.88 -7.39 -4.66
N ARG A 279 -12.08 -8.70 -4.89
CA ARG A 279 -12.38 -9.24 -6.23
C ARG A 279 -13.68 -8.68 -6.77
N PHE A 280 -14.71 -8.67 -5.94
CA PHE A 280 -16.05 -8.24 -6.30
C PHE A 280 -16.09 -6.78 -6.73
N LEU A 281 -15.44 -5.89 -5.96
CA LEU A 281 -15.32 -4.48 -6.36
C LEU A 281 -14.45 -4.30 -7.59
N ALA A 282 -13.31 -5.01 -7.71
CA ALA A 282 -12.48 -4.93 -8.90
C ALA A 282 -13.27 -5.27 -10.18
N LEU A 283 -14.14 -6.29 -10.13
CA LEU A 283 -15.05 -6.64 -11.21
C LEU A 283 -16.09 -5.55 -11.47
N LEU A 284 -16.75 -5.03 -10.44
CA LEU A 284 -17.75 -3.97 -10.58
C LEU A 284 -17.16 -2.69 -11.19
N TYR A 285 -15.94 -2.31 -10.83
CA TYR A 285 -15.25 -1.19 -11.44
C TYR A 285 -14.85 -1.49 -12.89
N LYS A 286 -14.34 -2.69 -13.18
CA LYS A 286 -14.04 -3.11 -14.55
C LYS A 286 -15.29 -3.08 -15.45
N TYR A 287 -16.45 -3.46 -14.90
CA TYR A 287 -17.73 -3.37 -15.59
C TYR A 287 -18.06 -1.94 -16.04
N LYS A 288 -17.84 -0.93 -15.18
CA LYS A 288 -18.10 0.48 -15.50
C LYS A 288 -17.14 1.06 -16.56
N THR A 289 -15.92 0.56 -16.65
CA THR A 289 -14.88 1.15 -17.50
C THR A 289 -14.71 0.45 -18.85
N VAL A 290 -15.17 -0.80 -18.97
CA VAL A 290 -15.03 -1.55 -20.22
C VAL A 290 -16.06 -1.08 -21.26
N SER A 291 -15.60 -0.73 -22.46
CA SER A 291 -16.46 -0.35 -23.59
C SER A 291 -16.89 -1.56 -24.43
N ASN A 292 -16.17 -2.68 -24.36
CA ASN A 292 -16.49 -3.90 -25.08
C ASN A 292 -17.66 -4.64 -24.41
N GLU A 293 -18.75 -4.83 -25.15
CA GLU A 293 -19.99 -5.45 -24.64
C GLU A 293 -19.81 -6.92 -24.24
N VAL A 294 -18.98 -7.68 -24.96
CA VAL A 294 -18.70 -9.10 -24.67
C VAL A 294 -17.95 -9.23 -23.35
N GLU A 295 -16.89 -8.43 -23.17
CA GLU A 295 -16.13 -8.39 -21.93
C GLU A 295 -16.98 -7.87 -20.76
N ARG A 296 -17.84 -6.87 -21.00
CA ARG A 296 -18.81 -6.37 -20.02
C ARG A 296 -19.75 -7.47 -19.54
N LYS A 297 -20.31 -8.28 -20.46
CA LYS A 297 -21.16 -9.43 -20.15
C LYS A 297 -20.42 -10.51 -19.35
N GLN A 298 -19.18 -10.81 -19.70
CA GLN A 298 -18.35 -11.77 -18.96
C GLN A 298 -18.11 -11.33 -17.51
N ILE A 299 -17.75 -10.06 -17.31
CA ILE A 299 -17.55 -9.49 -15.97
C ILE A 299 -18.83 -9.58 -15.16
N LEU A 300 -19.98 -9.25 -15.75
CA LEU A 300 -21.24 -9.30 -15.04
C LEU A 300 -21.64 -10.74 -14.64
N ASN A 301 -21.41 -11.72 -15.52
CA ASN A 301 -21.63 -13.13 -15.19
C ASN A 301 -20.78 -13.56 -13.99
N GLU A 302 -19.53 -13.11 -13.93
CA GLU A 302 -18.66 -13.37 -12.79
C GLU A 302 -19.17 -12.68 -11.52
N VAL A 303 -19.59 -11.40 -11.62
CA VAL A 303 -20.24 -10.65 -10.54
C VAL A 303 -21.46 -11.41 -10.00
N VAL A 304 -22.36 -11.91 -10.85
CA VAL A 304 -23.54 -12.64 -10.35
C VAL A 304 -23.21 -14.06 -9.85
N GLY A 305 -22.09 -14.63 -10.26
CA GLY A 305 -21.53 -15.83 -9.64
C GLY A 305 -21.31 -15.68 -8.12
N TYR A 306 -21.12 -14.44 -7.65
CA TYR A 306 -20.90 -14.09 -6.25
C TYR A 306 -22.18 -13.88 -5.41
N ARG A 307 -23.38 -14.01 -5.99
CA ARG A 307 -24.67 -13.68 -5.35
C ARG A 307 -24.91 -14.34 -3.98
N ARG A 308 -24.44 -15.58 -3.80
CA ARG A 308 -24.62 -16.35 -2.56
C ARG A 308 -23.75 -15.87 -1.39
N HIS A 309 -22.82 -14.94 -1.62
CA HIS A 309 -21.96 -14.43 -0.56
C HIS A 309 -22.74 -13.44 0.32
N SER A 310 -22.61 -13.55 1.64
CA SER A 310 -23.40 -12.78 2.62
C SER A 310 -23.27 -11.26 2.53
N ARG A 311 -22.21 -10.75 1.88
CA ARG A 311 -21.97 -9.31 1.65
C ARG A 311 -22.31 -8.83 0.24
N PHE A 312 -22.73 -9.71 -0.67
CA PHE A 312 -22.98 -9.40 -2.08
C PHE A 312 -23.92 -8.20 -2.23
N GLU A 313 -25.14 -8.30 -1.68
CA GLU A 313 -26.18 -7.28 -1.81
C GLU A 313 -25.66 -5.92 -1.35
N LYS A 314 -25.13 -5.85 -0.13
CA LYS A 314 -24.61 -4.61 0.45
C LYS A 314 -23.57 -3.95 -0.47
N ILE A 315 -22.54 -4.68 -0.87
CA ILE A 315 -21.44 -4.10 -1.67
C ILE A 315 -21.92 -3.72 -3.07
N PHE A 316 -22.77 -4.54 -3.69
CA PHE A 316 -23.29 -4.30 -5.03
C PHE A 316 -24.13 -3.01 -5.08
N PHE A 317 -25.08 -2.87 -4.15
CA PHE A 317 -25.95 -1.70 -4.09
C PHE A 317 -25.22 -0.42 -3.66
N ASP A 318 -24.31 -0.53 -2.67
CA ASP A 318 -23.46 0.59 -2.24
C ASP A 318 -22.61 1.10 -3.42
N PHE A 319 -22.04 0.21 -4.24
CA PHE A 319 -21.19 0.58 -5.38
C PHE A 319 -21.93 1.35 -6.50
N PHE A 320 -23.19 1.03 -6.73
CA PHE A 320 -24.03 1.78 -7.68
C PHE A 320 -24.66 3.02 -7.05
N ASN A 321 -24.25 3.42 -5.84
CA ASN A 321 -24.83 4.55 -5.09
C ASN A 321 -26.35 4.49 -5.02
N ASN A 322 -26.93 3.28 -4.99
CA ASN A 322 -28.36 3.10 -5.06
C ASN A 322 -28.99 3.80 -6.29
N LYS A 323 -28.30 3.92 -7.43
CA LYS A 323 -28.88 4.44 -8.67
C LYS A 323 -29.70 3.34 -9.33
N TYR A 324 -31.01 3.41 -9.09
CA TYR A 324 -31.98 2.44 -9.55
C TYR A 324 -31.93 2.19 -11.07
N ASP A 325 -31.72 3.24 -11.86
CA ASP A 325 -31.72 3.14 -13.32
C ASP A 325 -30.49 2.37 -13.85
N ASP A 326 -29.29 2.66 -13.33
CA ASP A 326 -28.06 1.93 -13.65
C ASP A 326 -28.22 0.42 -13.35
N ILE A 327 -28.86 0.10 -12.22
CA ILE A 327 -29.06 -1.29 -11.80
C ILE A 327 -30.11 -1.98 -12.68
N LEU A 328 -31.20 -1.30 -13.02
CA LEU A 328 -32.21 -1.84 -13.93
C LEU A 328 -31.66 -2.10 -15.33
N GLU A 329 -30.83 -1.19 -15.85
CA GLU A 329 -30.19 -1.32 -17.15
C GLU A 329 -29.31 -2.58 -17.19
N ILE A 330 -28.50 -2.81 -16.16
CA ILE A 330 -27.70 -4.04 -15.99
C ILE A 330 -28.58 -5.30 -16.08
N PHE A 331 -29.70 -5.32 -15.35
CA PHE A 331 -30.61 -6.48 -15.33
C PHE A 331 -31.29 -6.71 -16.70
N LYS A 332 -31.65 -5.64 -17.41
CA LYS A 332 -32.29 -5.70 -18.72
C LYS A 332 -31.33 -6.12 -19.83
N GLU A 333 -30.15 -5.53 -19.89
CA GLU A 333 -29.14 -5.76 -20.94
C GLU A 333 -28.65 -7.21 -20.99
N ASN A 334 -28.72 -7.91 -19.86
CA ASN A 334 -28.09 -9.22 -19.73
C ASN A 334 -29.08 -10.36 -19.78
N ASN A 335 -30.36 -10.09 -20.12
CA ASN A 335 -31.44 -11.06 -20.03
C ASN A 335 -31.28 -11.90 -18.77
N PHE A 336 -31.11 -11.25 -17.61
CA PHE A 336 -31.03 -11.98 -16.35
C PHE A 336 -32.38 -12.68 -16.18
N ILE A 337 -32.44 -13.95 -16.62
CA ILE A 337 -33.62 -14.76 -16.47
C ILE A 337 -33.72 -15.02 -14.98
N PHE A 338 -34.68 -14.34 -14.37
CA PHE A 338 -35.00 -14.29 -12.94
C PHE A 338 -35.23 -15.69 -12.31
N GLU A 339 -35.22 -16.75 -13.12
CA GLU A 339 -35.30 -18.16 -12.74
C GLU A 339 -33.99 -18.73 -12.12
N GLN A 340 -32.86 -18.00 -12.15
CA GLN A 340 -31.59 -18.45 -11.57
C GLN A 340 -31.39 -18.12 -10.08
N PHE A 341 -32.40 -17.52 -9.44
CA PHE A 341 -32.47 -17.35 -7.99
C PHE A 341 -33.17 -18.58 -7.40
N ASP A 342 -32.42 -19.41 -6.67
CA ASP A 342 -32.93 -20.65 -6.07
C ASP A 342 -33.94 -20.39 -4.93
N ASP A 343 -34.05 -19.14 -4.46
CA ASP A 343 -34.90 -18.75 -3.33
C ASP A 343 -35.72 -17.49 -3.66
N ALA A 344 -37.05 -17.63 -3.62
CA ALA A 344 -38.00 -16.53 -3.76
C ALA A 344 -37.76 -15.39 -2.75
N ASN A 345 -37.15 -15.69 -1.59
CA ASN A 345 -36.79 -14.68 -0.58
C ASN A 345 -35.54 -13.87 -0.95
N GLU A 346 -34.62 -14.40 -1.76
CA GLU A 346 -33.45 -13.67 -2.27
C GLU A 346 -33.91 -12.64 -3.31
N PHE A 347 -34.79 -13.06 -4.22
CA PHE A 347 -35.46 -12.16 -5.16
C PHE A 347 -36.30 -11.08 -4.45
N ALA A 348 -37.11 -11.47 -3.45
CA ALA A 348 -37.92 -10.52 -2.70
C ALA A 348 -37.06 -9.49 -1.93
N ARG A 349 -35.89 -9.89 -1.40
CA ARG A 349 -34.92 -8.99 -0.76
C ARG A 349 -34.31 -8.01 -1.75
N MET A 350 -33.90 -8.50 -2.92
CA MET A 350 -33.31 -7.67 -3.97
C MET A 350 -34.32 -6.66 -4.55
N VAL A 351 -35.55 -7.09 -4.81
CA VAL A 351 -36.68 -6.23 -5.23
C VAL A 351 -37.05 -5.22 -4.14
N LYS A 352 -37.07 -5.64 -2.87
CA LYS A 352 -37.34 -4.75 -1.74
C LYS A 352 -36.22 -3.72 -1.56
N ALA A 353 -34.96 -4.08 -1.76
CA ALA A 353 -33.82 -3.17 -1.75
C ALA A 353 -33.95 -2.13 -2.86
N LEU A 354 -34.17 -2.57 -4.11
CA LEU A 354 -34.40 -1.71 -5.27
C LEU A 354 -35.59 -0.76 -5.10
N TYR A 355 -36.69 -1.26 -4.52
CA TYR A 355 -37.89 -0.45 -4.24
C TYR A 355 -37.65 0.59 -3.13
N THR A 356 -36.91 0.22 -2.08
CA THR A 356 -36.54 1.12 -0.98
C THR A 356 -35.66 2.26 -1.48
N ILE A 357 -34.71 1.93 -2.35
CA ILE A 357 -33.83 2.87 -3.04
C ILE A 357 -34.62 3.88 -3.89
N LYS A 358 -35.55 3.41 -4.72
CA LYS A 358 -36.42 4.27 -5.54
C LYS A 358 -37.28 5.21 -4.68
N GLN A 359 -37.81 4.69 -3.56
CA GLN A 359 -38.58 5.49 -2.60
C GLN A 359 -37.72 6.57 -1.94
N SER A 360 -36.45 6.31 -1.61
CA SER A 360 -35.56 7.33 -1.03
C SER A 360 -35.16 8.41 -2.03
N GLN A 361 -34.93 8.06 -3.29
CA GLN A 361 -34.63 9.04 -4.35
C GLN A 361 -35.83 9.96 -4.64
N ASN A 362 -37.03 9.39 -4.75
CA ASN A 362 -38.25 10.17 -4.97
C ASN A 362 -38.56 11.14 -3.82
N ARG A 363 -38.15 10.83 -2.58
CA ARG A 363 -38.28 11.73 -1.43
C ARG A 363 -37.26 12.86 -1.40
N GLN A 364 -36.09 12.69 -2.02
CA GLN A 364 -35.08 13.74 -2.12
C GLN A 364 -35.37 14.74 -3.26
N ILE A 365 -36.13 14.34 -4.28
CA ILE A 365 -36.54 15.20 -5.41
C ILE A 365 -37.85 15.98 -5.09
N GLY A 366 -38.60 15.52 -4.09
CA GLY A 366 -39.89 16.11 -3.67
C GLY A 366 -39.83 17.10 -2.50
N ASN A 367 -38.64 17.46 -2.04
CA ASN A 367 -38.35 18.56 -1.11
C ASN A 367 -37.42 19.54 -1.82
#